data_AF-A0A917ILD3-F1
#
_entry.id   AF-A0A917ILD3-F1
#
_cell.length_a   1.000
_cell.length_b   1.000
_cell.length_c   1.000
_cell.angle_alpha   90.00
_cell.angle_beta   90.00
_cell.angle_gamma   90.00
#
_symmetry.space_group_name_H-M   'P 1'
#
loop_
_entity.id
_entity.type
_entity.pdbx_description
1 polymer ?
#
loop_
_entity_poly.entity_id
_entity_poly.type
_entity_poly.pdbx_seq_one_letter_code
_entity_poly.pdbx_strand_id
1 'polypeptide(L)'
;MVWVKYYAMIMIVGISPYRIINKQLHNKQAGSIGQKASEYPPAFGIDWHVDDAEGVHLEGELFGFRVLIVEEGDENWVERVLQLPDAKALI
;
A
#
# COMPACT_ATOMS: atom_id res chain seq x y z
N MET A 1 3.75 11.06 -18.69
CA MET A 1 2.43 11.19 -19.34
C MET A 1 1.36 10.23 -18.80
N VAL A 2 1.73 9.05 -18.26
CA VAL A 2 0.76 8.10 -17.68
C VAL A 2 0.34 8.46 -16.23
N TRP A 3 1.25 8.97 -15.39
CA TRP A 3 1.00 9.28 -13.97
C TRP A 3 -0.11 10.33 -13.73
N VAL A 4 -0.22 11.31 -14.61
CA VAL A 4 -1.27 12.35 -14.54
C VAL A 4 -2.66 11.74 -14.67
N LYS A 5 -2.80 10.65 -15.45
CA LYS A 5 -4.08 9.96 -15.64
C LYS A 5 -4.54 9.24 -14.38
N TYR A 6 -3.63 8.52 -13.70
CA TYR A 6 -3.97 7.82 -12.45
C TYR A 6 -4.29 8.80 -11.32
N TYR A 7 -3.54 9.89 -11.21
CA TYR A 7 -3.83 10.92 -10.22
C TYR A 7 -5.20 11.57 -10.46
N ALA A 8 -5.50 11.91 -11.72
CA ALA A 8 -6.81 12.45 -12.08
C ALA A 8 -7.95 11.46 -11.78
N MET A 9 -7.76 10.18 -12.06
CA MET A 9 -8.78 9.15 -11.79
C MET A 9 -9.10 9.04 -10.30
N ILE A 10 -8.07 8.97 -9.45
CA ILE A 10 -8.23 8.89 -7.99
C ILE A 10 -8.99 10.12 -7.46
N MET A 11 -8.66 11.32 -7.95
CA MET A 11 -9.38 12.54 -7.56
C MET A 11 -10.82 12.58 -8.07
N ILE A 12 -11.09 12.10 -9.29
CA ILE A 12 -12.44 12.07 -9.88
C ILE A 12 -13.39 11.20 -9.06
N VAL A 13 -12.89 10.10 -8.50
CA VAL A 13 -13.68 9.23 -7.61
C VAL A 13 -13.75 9.75 -6.16
N GLY A 14 -13.25 10.96 -5.90
CA GLY A 14 -13.33 11.62 -4.59
C GLY A 14 -12.28 11.18 -3.58
N ILE A 15 -11.26 10.43 -3.99
CA ILE A 15 -10.17 10.01 -3.11
C ILE A 15 -9.04 11.05 -3.18
N SER A 16 -8.60 11.54 -2.02
CA SER A 16 -7.48 12.47 -1.90
C SER A 16 -6.33 11.80 -1.14
N PRO A 17 -5.37 11.16 -1.84
CA PRO A 17 -4.28 10.44 -1.19
C PRO A 17 -3.33 11.43 -0.50
N TYR A 18 -2.97 11.16 0.75
CA TYR A 18 -1.97 11.95 1.48
C TYR A 18 -0.61 11.97 0.77
N ARG A 19 -0.20 10.82 0.20
CA ARG A 19 1.07 10.67 -0.52
C ARG A 19 0.93 9.63 -1.64
N ILE A 20 1.69 9.83 -2.72
CA ILE A 20 1.83 8.85 -3.80
C ILE A 20 3.28 8.40 -3.86
N ILE A 21 3.50 7.10 -3.72
CA ILE A 21 4.81 6.47 -3.83
C ILE A 21 4.83 5.69 -5.14
N ASN A 22 5.56 6.21 -6.13
CA ASN A 22 5.73 5.51 -7.40
C ASN A 22 6.99 4.65 -7.39
N LYS A 23 7.15 3.81 -8.42
CA LYS A 23 8.31 2.91 -8.57
C LYS A 23 9.67 3.61 -8.47
N GLN A 24 9.80 4.84 -9.00
CA GLN A 24 11.05 5.58 -8.93
C GLN A 24 11.39 5.99 -7.48
N LEU A 25 10.40 6.52 -6.76
CA LEU A 25 10.56 6.90 -5.36
C LEU A 25 10.79 5.66 -4.48
N HIS A 26 10.04 4.59 -4.73
CA HIS A 26 10.22 3.28 -4.08
C HIS A 26 11.65 2.78 -4.24
N ASN A 27 12.11 2.60 -5.48
CA ASN A 27 13.45 2.06 -5.76
C ASN A 27 14.56 2.92 -5.15
N LYS A 28 14.38 4.24 -5.12
CA LYS A 28 15.34 5.14 -4.49
C LYS A 28 15.41 4.91 -2.98
N GLN A 29 14.26 4.86 -2.29
CA GLN A 29 14.21 4.75 -0.84
C GLN A 29 14.53 3.32 -0.37
N ALA A 30 13.77 2.32 -0.84
CA ALA A 30 13.96 0.92 -0.46
C ALA A 30 15.33 0.39 -0.91
N GLY A 31 15.78 0.77 -2.11
CA GLY A 31 17.11 0.40 -2.61
C GLY A 31 18.24 1.00 -1.77
N SER A 32 18.08 2.20 -1.22
CA SER A 32 19.10 2.83 -0.35
C SER A 32 19.32 2.08 0.97
N ILE A 33 18.34 1.30 1.41
CA ILE A 33 18.42 0.46 2.62
C ILE A 33 18.61 -1.03 2.27
N GLY A 34 18.96 -1.35 1.01
CA GLY A 34 19.28 -2.70 0.57
C GLY A 34 18.08 -3.65 0.45
N GLN A 35 16.87 -3.11 0.46
CA GLN A 35 15.66 -3.91 0.51
C GLN A 35 15.23 -4.42 -0.87
N LYS A 36 14.78 -5.68 -0.92
CA LYS A 36 14.48 -6.41 -2.17
C LYS A 36 13.00 -6.70 -2.41
N ALA A 37 12.13 -6.35 -1.47
CA ALA A 37 10.68 -6.47 -1.67
C ALA A 37 10.23 -5.68 -2.90
N SER A 38 9.25 -6.23 -3.63
CA SER A 38 8.62 -5.53 -4.75
C SER A 38 7.99 -4.21 -4.30
N GLU A 39 7.38 -4.24 -3.10
CA GLU A 39 6.88 -3.08 -2.37
C GLU A 39 7.34 -3.14 -0.91
N TYR A 40 7.83 -2.01 -0.37
CA TYR A 40 8.28 -1.93 1.02
C TYR A 40 7.70 -0.71 1.76
N PRO A 41 6.44 -0.83 2.24
CA PRO A 41 5.75 0.22 3.00
C PRO A 41 6.52 0.78 4.21
N PRO A 42 7.29 -0.03 4.98
CA PRO A 42 8.03 0.48 6.15
C PRO A 42 9.05 1.58 5.81
N ALA A 43 9.63 1.58 4.60
CA ALA A 43 10.53 2.66 4.17
C ALA A 43 9.85 4.05 4.09
N PHE A 44 8.52 4.08 4.17
CA PHE A 44 7.70 5.28 4.08
C PHE A 44 6.89 5.54 5.36
N GLY A 45 7.09 4.77 6.43
CA GLY A 45 6.34 4.88 7.67
C GLY A 45 4.89 4.42 7.56
N ILE A 46 4.63 3.45 6.70
CA ILE A 46 3.30 2.82 6.52
C ILE A 46 3.30 1.50 7.29
N ASP A 47 2.36 1.36 8.23
CA ASP A 47 2.28 0.22 9.14
C ASP A 47 1.57 -1.00 8.51
N TRP A 48 0.51 -0.74 7.74
CA TRP A 48 -0.30 -1.77 7.06
C TRP A 48 -0.32 -1.51 5.55
N HIS A 49 -0.06 -2.56 4.79
CA HIS A 49 -0.24 -2.58 3.34
C HIS A 49 -1.53 -3.32 2.99
N VAL A 50 -2.32 -2.79 2.07
CA VAL A 50 -3.53 -3.45 1.55
C VAL A 50 -3.27 -3.76 0.08
N ASP A 51 -3.37 -5.04 -0.28
CA ASP A 51 -2.99 -5.54 -1.60
C ASP A 51 -3.90 -6.71 -1.99
N ASP A 52 -3.95 -7.07 -3.27
CA ASP A 52 -4.69 -8.23 -3.78
C ASP A 52 -3.77 -9.41 -4.14
N ALA A 53 -2.46 -9.18 -4.23
CA ALA A 53 -1.50 -10.19 -4.64
C ALA A 53 -0.96 -11.02 -3.45
N GLU A 54 -1.17 -12.34 -3.48
CA GLU A 54 -0.59 -13.29 -2.50
C GLU A 54 0.95 -13.18 -2.42
N GLY A 55 1.63 -12.90 -3.54
CA GLY A 55 3.07 -12.68 -3.56
C GLY A 55 3.52 -11.54 -2.64
N VAL A 56 2.73 -10.48 -2.50
CA VAL A 56 3.02 -9.36 -1.59
C VAL A 56 2.82 -9.78 -0.14
N HIS A 57 1.85 -10.63 0.16
CA HIS A 57 1.70 -11.21 1.51
C HIS A 57 2.93 -12.05 1.90
N LEU A 58 3.41 -12.91 1.00
CA LEU A 58 4.63 -13.69 1.22
C LEU A 58 5.87 -12.81 1.42
N GLU A 59 5.97 -11.71 0.67
CA GLU A 59 7.01 -10.70 0.88
C GLU A 59 6.85 -10.01 2.24
N GLY A 60 5.63 -9.72 2.66
CA GLY A 60 5.31 -9.18 3.99
C GLY A 60 5.85 -10.05 5.11
N GLU A 61 5.58 -11.35 5.04
CA GLU A 61 6.11 -12.35 5.99
C GLU A 61 7.64 -12.42 5.94
N LEU A 62 8.23 -12.42 4.75
CA LEU A 62 9.68 -12.52 4.56
C LEU A 62 10.44 -11.28 5.07
N PHE A 63 9.86 -10.10 4.87
CA PHE A 63 10.52 -8.80 5.08
C PHE A 63 9.99 -8.02 6.28
N GLY A 64 9.05 -8.60 7.03
CA GLY A 64 8.58 -8.09 8.32
C GLY A 64 7.64 -6.90 8.23
N PHE A 65 6.72 -6.89 7.26
CA PHE A 65 5.66 -5.87 7.18
C PHE A 65 4.29 -6.51 7.05
N ARG A 66 3.27 -5.80 7.57
CA ARG A 66 1.92 -6.35 7.67
C ARG A 66 1.16 -6.10 6.37
N VAL A 67 0.53 -7.16 5.85
CA VAL A 67 -0.27 -7.10 4.63
C VAL A 67 -1.67 -7.62 4.93
N LEU A 68 -2.68 -6.84 4.60
CA LEU A 68 -4.06 -7.29 4.50
C LEU A 68 -4.36 -7.62 3.03
N ILE A 69 -4.55 -8.89 2.73
CA ILE A 69 -5.01 -9.30 1.40
C ILE A 69 -6.51 -9.09 1.26
N VAL A 70 -6.90 -8.35 0.23
CA VAL A 70 -8.28 -8.11 -0.19
C VAL A 70 -8.50 -8.75 -1.56
N GLU A 71 -9.43 -9.69 -1.64
CA GLU A 71 -9.75 -10.37 -2.89
C GLU A 71 -10.79 -9.59 -3.69
N GLU A 72 -10.75 -9.73 -5.01
CA GLU A 72 -11.81 -9.23 -5.89
C GLU A 72 -13.13 -9.93 -5.53
N GLY A 73 -14.10 -9.16 -5.03
CA GLY A 73 -15.41 -9.67 -4.60
C GLY A 73 -15.57 -9.87 -3.09
N ASP A 74 -14.57 -9.56 -2.26
CA ASP A 74 -14.74 -9.53 -0.81
C ASP A 74 -15.68 -8.36 -0.41
N GLU A 75 -16.97 -8.63 -0.22
CA GLU A 75 -17.95 -7.60 0.16
C GLU A 75 -17.66 -6.96 1.54
N ASN A 76 -16.85 -7.60 2.37
CA ASN A 76 -16.54 -7.15 3.73
C ASN A 76 -15.14 -6.52 3.85
N TRP A 77 -14.46 -6.26 2.72
CA TRP A 77 -13.09 -5.73 2.73
C TRP A 77 -12.96 -4.43 3.54
N VAL A 78 -13.99 -3.56 3.47
CA VAL A 78 -14.03 -2.29 4.19
C VAL A 78 -13.99 -2.53 5.70
N GLU A 79 -14.78 -3.47 6.20
CA GLU A 79 -14.82 -3.80 7.62
C GLU A 79 -13.47 -4.37 8.07
N ARG A 80 -12.86 -5.24 7.27
CA ARG A 80 -11.54 -5.80 7.56
C ARG A 80 -10.46 -4.72 7.67
N VAL A 81 -10.48 -3.72 6.77
CA VAL A 81 -9.57 -2.56 6.83
C VAL A 81 -9.83 -1.73 8.08
N LEU A 82 -11.09 -1.45 8.42
CA LEU A 82 -11.45 -0.65 9.60
C LEU A 82 -11.16 -1.35 10.93
N GLN A 83 -11.09 -2.67 10.94
CA GLN A 83 -10.74 -3.48 12.12
C GLN A 83 -9.23 -3.72 12.27
N LEU A 84 -8.39 -3.19 11.37
CA LEU A 84 -6.94 -3.33 11.48
C LEU A 84 -6.44 -2.75 12.82
N PRO A 85 -5.68 -3.51 13.62
CA PRO A 85 -5.08 -3.02 14.84
C PRO A 85 -4.22 -1.78 14.57
N ASP A 86 -4.29 -0.82 15.48
CA ASP A 86 -3.51 0.43 15.44
C ASP A 86 -3.79 1.33 14.22
N ALA A 87 -4.83 1.03 13.42
CA ALA A 87 -5.29 1.90 12.35
C ALA A 87 -5.80 3.22 12.98
N LYS A 88 -5.02 4.28 12.85
CA LYS A 88 -5.44 5.60 13.28
C LYS A 88 -6.44 6.14 12.28
N ALA A 89 -7.68 6.35 12.72
CA ALA A 89 -8.58 7.23 12.00
C ALA A 89 -7.89 8.61 11.91
N LEU A 90 -7.40 8.96 10.72
CA LEU A 90 -7.02 10.33 10.41
C LEU A 90 -8.34 11.09 10.25
N ILE A 91 -8.82 11.63 11.36
CA ILE A 91 -9.90 12.64 11.39
C ILE A 91 -9.27 14.02 11.32
#